data_AF-A0A2S7VQ68-F1
#
_entry.id   AF-A0A2S7VQ68-F1
#
_cell.length_a   1.000
_cell.length_b   1.000
_cell.length_c   1.000
_cell.angle_alpha   90.00
_cell.angle_beta   90.00
_cell.angle_gamma   90.00
#
_symmetry.space_group_name_H-M   'P 1'
#
loop_
_entity.id
_entity.type
_entity.pdbx_description
1 polymer ?
#
loop_
_entity_poly.entity_id
_entity_poly.type
_entity_poly.pdbx_seq_one_letter_code
_entity_poly.pdbx_strand_id
1 'polypeptide(L)'
;MTSADKPSTKKPPLIWLNIFIFSFSMLLAVVAAPVYGYFFGYGMEHWVWLAICFSFCNLSITTGYHRLWSHKAFEAHSSLRFLFALGGAFALQNSALHWSSDHRVHHKHVDNNDKDPYSAKRGFWYSHIGWMIRNYNTSIYKDHENCRDLKKDKIVMWQHKHYILLALIMNFGVPIALGLIYGDVIGMLLIVGAVRLVLNHHTTFFINSLAHIWGSQPFTDKNTARDNGVLAVLTFGEGYHNFHHIFENDYRNGIYWWQYDPTKWLIKSASLMGLTSKLKKTPQARIEKAEAAMLLKRTQQKIMHRADNIQIAEKLQAEFDSLVSNMNDYYAVKKQLLESKRDDVVKKYEHSLLKVRYQQIKMNFEQQKKNWAMTVEQYA
;
A
#
# COMPACT_ATOMS: atom_id res chain seq x y z
N MET A 1 -36.74 9.05 23.97
CA MET A 1 -37.07 8.44 22.67
C MET A 1 -36.74 9.45 21.59
N THR A 2 -35.51 9.43 21.07
CA THR A 2 -35.07 10.32 20.00
C THR A 2 -35.48 9.73 18.67
N SER A 3 -36.02 10.57 17.79
CA SER A 3 -36.50 10.24 16.45
C SER A 3 -35.43 9.49 15.65
N ALA A 4 -35.66 8.19 15.42
CA ALA A 4 -34.98 7.48 14.36
C ALA A 4 -35.48 8.06 13.03
N ASP A 5 -34.65 8.90 12.40
CA ASP A 5 -34.91 9.40 11.06
C ASP A 5 -35.17 8.22 10.12
N LYS A 6 -36.35 8.22 9.48
CA LYS A 6 -36.65 7.27 8.42
C LYS A 6 -35.61 7.45 7.30
N PRO A 7 -35.04 6.37 6.73
CA PRO A 7 -34.11 6.50 5.62
C PRO A 7 -34.81 7.20 4.45
N SER A 8 -34.30 8.37 4.07
CA SER A 8 -34.71 9.12 2.89
C SER A 8 -34.66 8.21 1.66
N THR A 9 -35.80 7.98 1.01
CA THR A 9 -35.93 7.20 -0.23
C THR A 9 -35.39 7.93 -1.46
N LYS A 10 -34.99 9.21 -1.32
CA LYS A 10 -34.50 10.03 -2.42
C LYS A 10 -33.01 9.82 -2.63
N LYS A 11 -32.63 9.28 -3.79
CA LYS A 11 -31.22 9.13 -4.19
C LYS A 11 -30.50 10.48 -4.10
N PRO A 12 -29.27 10.56 -3.54
CA PRO A 12 -28.54 11.82 -3.44
C PRO A 12 -28.26 12.46 -4.81
N PRO A 13 -28.05 13.79 -4.84
CA PRO A 13 -27.85 14.53 -6.09
C PRO A 13 -26.59 14.06 -6.82
N LEU A 14 -26.63 14.17 -8.16
CA LEU A 14 -25.52 13.81 -9.03
C LEU A 14 -24.39 14.84 -8.91
N ILE A 15 -23.15 14.35 -9.04
CA ILE A 15 -21.95 15.18 -9.16
C ILE A 15 -21.59 15.24 -10.65
N TRP A 16 -22.18 16.20 -11.36
CA TRP A 16 -22.05 16.33 -12.82
C TRP A 16 -20.61 16.46 -13.29
N LEU A 17 -19.75 17.11 -12.51
CA LEU A 17 -18.32 17.22 -12.83
C LEU A 17 -17.66 15.84 -12.89
N ASN A 18 -17.93 14.96 -11.92
CA ASN A 18 -17.36 13.62 -11.89
C ASN A 18 -17.88 12.77 -13.05
N ILE A 19 -19.19 12.87 -13.34
CA ILE A 19 -19.80 12.20 -14.48
C ILE A 19 -19.16 12.65 -15.79
N PHE A 20 -18.95 13.96 -15.96
CA PHE A 20 -18.29 14.50 -17.13
C PHE A 20 -16.85 13.98 -17.25
N ILE A 21 -16.04 14.06 -16.19
CA ILE A 21 -14.66 13.59 -16.21
C ILE A 21 -14.58 12.10 -16.57
N PHE A 22 -15.36 11.24 -15.92
CA PHE A 22 -15.33 9.80 -16.18
C PHE A 22 -15.84 9.47 -17.60
N SER A 23 -16.98 10.02 -18.01
CA SER A 23 -17.54 9.72 -19.33
C SER A 23 -16.68 10.29 -20.47
N PHE A 24 -16.16 11.50 -20.31
CA PHE A 24 -15.34 12.15 -21.34
C PHE A 24 -13.97 11.48 -21.48
N SER A 25 -13.28 11.20 -20.37
CA SER A 25 -12.00 10.48 -20.42
C SER A 25 -12.16 9.07 -20.99
N MET A 26 -13.25 8.37 -20.64
CA MET A 26 -13.59 7.07 -21.22
C MET A 26 -13.81 7.19 -22.73
N LEU A 27 -14.59 8.17 -23.20
CA LEU A 27 -14.82 8.41 -24.63
C LEU A 27 -13.51 8.66 -25.37
N LEU A 28 -12.62 9.49 -24.81
CA LEU A 28 -11.30 9.73 -25.38
C LEU A 28 -10.47 8.44 -25.46
N ALA A 29 -10.46 7.63 -24.39
CA ALA A 29 -9.66 6.42 -24.34
C ALA A 29 -10.17 5.30 -25.26
N VAL A 30 -11.48 5.11 -25.38
CA VAL A 30 -12.06 3.96 -26.11
C VAL A 30 -12.51 4.29 -27.53
N VAL A 31 -12.67 5.57 -27.87
CA VAL A 31 -13.06 6.01 -29.22
C VAL A 31 -11.95 6.86 -29.85
N ALA A 32 -11.57 7.98 -29.24
CA ALA A 32 -10.63 8.90 -29.88
C ALA A 32 -9.22 8.28 -30.02
N ALA A 33 -8.72 7.56 -29.01
CA ALA A 33 -7.39 6.96 -29.05
C ALA A 33 -7.28 5.84 -30.11
N PRO A 34 -8.23 4.89 -30.24
CA PRO A 34 -8.18 3.90 -31.31
C PRO A 34 -8.36 4.52 -32.71
N VAL A 35 -9.26 5.50 -32.86
CA VAL A 35 -9.46 6.20 -34.14
C VAL A 35 -8.19 6.94 -34.55
N TYR A 36 -7.56 7.67 -33.64
CA TYR A 36 -6.29 8.33 -33.89
C TYR A 36 -5.19 7.32 -34.26
N GLY A 37 -5.07 6.23 -33.51
CA GLY A 37 -4.13 5.16 -33.79
C GLY A 37 -4.34 4.49 -35.15
N TYR A 38 -5.58 4.39 -35.63
CA TYR A 38 -5.89 3.86 -36.95
C TYR A 38 -5.42 4.80 -38.09
N PHE A 39 -5.60 6.11 -37.94
CA PHE A 39 -5.27 7.07 -39.00
C PHE A 39 -3.82 7.56 -38.97
N PHE A 40 -3.23 7.72 -37.79
CA PHE A 40 -1.91 8.33 -37.61
C PHE A 40 -0.85 7.36 -37.07
N GLY A 41 -1.27 6.23 -36.50
CA GLY A 41 -0.38 5.27 -35.84
C GLY A 41 0.08 5.74 -34.46
N TYR A 42 0.73 4.83 -33.73
CA TYR A 42 1.45 5.13 -32.49
C TYR A 42 2.85 4.51 -32.56
N GLY A 43 3.88 5.31 -32.32
CA GLY A 43 5.23 4.77 -32.16
C GLY A 43 5.44 4.08 -30.81
N MET A 44 6.60 3.45 -30.65
CA MET A 44 6.96 2.69 -29.44
C MET A 44 6.97 3.57 -28.18
N GLU A 45 7.36 4.84 -28.34
CA GLU A 45 7.44 5.84 -27.27
C GLU A 45 6.09 6.07 -26.59
N HIS A 46 4.98 6.02 -27.31
CA HIS A 46 3.63 6.15 -26.74
C HIS A 46 3.34 5.04 -25.72
N TRP A 47 3.65 3.79 -26.10
CA TRP A 47 3.41 2.62 -25.27
C TRP A 47 4.38 2.53 -24.09
N VAL A 48 5.65 2.91 -24.29
CA VAL A 48 6.65 2.98 -23.22
C VAL A 48 6.24 4.03 -22.18
N TRP A 49 5.88 5.24 -22.60
CA TRP A 49 5.44 6.28 -21.68
C TRP A 49 4.09 5.98 -21.04
N LEU A 50 3.17 5.30 -21.75
CA LEU A 50 1.97 4.73 -21.13
C LEU A 50 2.36 3.83 -19.96
N ALA A 51 3.23 2.85 -20.17
CA ALA A 51 3.64 1.90 -19.14
C ALA A 51 4.33 2.58 -17.95
N ILE A 52 5.25 3.52 -18.22
CA ILE A 52 5.98 4.28 -17.19
C ILE A 52 5.01 5.13 -16.36
N CYS A 53 4.20 5.97 -17.00
CA CYS A 53 3.29 6.88 -16.31
C CYS A 53 2.17 6.13 -15.59
N PHE A 54 1.64 5.05 -16.19
CA PHE A 54 0.66 4.18 -15.56
C PHE A 54 1.22 3.52 -14.30
N SER A 55 2.45 3.00 -14.36
CA SER A 55 3.13 2.39 -13.22
C SER A 55 3.44 3.42 -12.14
N PHE A 56 3.92 4.61 -12.52
CA PHE A 56 4.21 5.71 -11.59
C PHE A 56 2.95 6.15 -10.81
N CYS A 57 1.81 6.30 -11.50
CA CYS A 57 0.53 6.61 -10.87
C CYS A 57 0.10 5.52 -9.89
N ASN A 58 0.07 4.24 -10.33
CA ASN A 58 -0.34 3.13 -9.45
C ASN A 58 0.58 3.02 -8.23
N LEU A 59 1.91 3.03 -8.42
CA LEU A 59 2.87 2.94 -7.32
C LEU A 59 2.78 4.14 -6.37
N SER A 60 2.42 5.33 -6.84
CA SER A 60 2.21 6.50 -5.99
C SER A 60 0.94 6.36 -5.12
N ILE A 61 -0.12 5.76 -5.67
CA ILE A 61 -1.33 5.44 -4.90
C ILE A 61 -1.04 4.33 -3.88
N THR A 62 -0.48 3.19 -4.31
CA THR A 62 -0.25 2.04 -3.42
C THR A 62 0.84 2.32 -2.37
N THR A 63 1.95 2.93 -2.76
CA THR A 63 3.06 3.20 -1.83
C THR A 63 2.78 4.43 -0.96
N GLY A 64 2.34 5.52 -1.58
CA GLY A 64 2.16 6.83 -0.94
C GLY A 64 0.82 6.96 -0.25
N TYR A 65 -0.26 6.96 -1.02
CA TYR A 65 -1.60 7.23 -0.48
C TYR A 65 -2.04 6.13 0.49
N HIS A 66 -1.88 4.88 0.07
CA HIS A 66 -2.35 3.72 0.80
C HIS A 66 -1.43 3.33 1.96
N ARG A 67 -0.25 2.78 1.69
CA ARG A 67 0.59 2.19 2.75
C ARG A 67 1.29 3.23 3.63
N LEU A 68 1.77 4.33 3.04
CA LEU A 68 2.46 5.39 3.80
C LEU A 68 1.47 6.29 4.55
N TRP A 69 0.56 6.98 3.85
CA TRP A 69 -0.29 7.99 4.47
C TRP A 69 -1.54 7.42 5.15
N SER A 70 -2.25 6.47 4.55
CA SER A 70 -3.44 5.90 5.21
C SER A 70 -3.08 4.98 6.36
N HIS A 71 -2.16 4.03 6.17
CA HIS A 71 -1.86 2.98 7.14
C HIS A 71 -0.61 3.20 8.00
N LYS A 72 0.23 4.19 7.66
CA LYS A 72 1.49 4.44 8.40
C LYS A 72 2.34 3.17 8.51
N ALA A 73 2.39 2.38 7.45
CA ALA A 73 3.07 1.09 7.45
C ALA A 73 4.60 1.22 7.46
N PHE A 74 5.12 2.40 7.09
CA PHE A 74 6.54 2.75 7.11
C PHE A 74 6.71 4.27 7.18
N GLU A 75 7.94 4.74 7.35
CA GLU A 75 8.35 6.13 7.22
C GLU A 75 9.15 6.32 5.93
N ALA A 76 8.97 7.46 5.26
CA ALA A 76 9.62 7.77 3.99
C ALA A 76 10.32 9.13 4.03
N HIS A 77 11.46 9.22 3.35
CA HIS A 77 12.19 10.46 3.10
C HIS A 77 11.33 11.45 2.30
N SER A 78 11.52 12.75 2.54
CA SER A 78 10.71 13.83 1.94
C SER A 78 10.70 13.79 0.41
N SER A 79 11.80 13.37 -0.23
CA SER A 79 11.85 13.23 -1.69
C SER A 79 10.83 12.21 -2.22
N LEU A 80 10.74 11.03 -1.60
CA LEU A 80 9.75 10.01 -2.00
C LEU A 80 8.33 10.50 -1.74
N ARG A 81 8.08 11.14 -0.60
CA ARG A 81 6.77 11.73 -0.27
C ARG A 81 6.34 12.73 -1.34
N PHE A 82 7.26 13.59 -1.79
CA PHE A 82 7.01 14.57 -2.83
C PHE A 82 6.70 13.90 -4.18
N LEU A 83 7.47 12.89 -4.57
CA LEU A 83 7.20 12.11 -5.78
C LEU A 83 5.83 11.44 -5.75
N PHE A 84 5.46 10.80 -4.64
CA PHE A 84 4.15 10.17 -4.49
C PHE A 84 3.01 11.20 -4.47
N ALA A 85 3.25 12.41 -3.96
CA ALA A 85 2.28 13.50 -3.99
C ALA A 85 1.98 13.95 -5.44
N LEU A 86 3.02 14.03 -6.28
CA LEU A 86 2.89 14.33 -7.71
C LEU A 86 2.21 13.20 -8.48
N GLY A 87 2.64 11.95 -8.27
CA GLY A 87 2.03 10.80 -8.93
C GLY A 87 0.57 10.57 -8.51
N GLY A 88 0.22 10.89 -7.27
CA GLY A 88 -1.18 10.87 -6.82
C GLY A 88 -2.04 11.97 -7.46
N ALA A 89 -1.48 13.18 -7.68
CA ALA A 89 -2.15 14.21 -8.46
C ALA A 89 -2.31 13.79 -9.94
N PHE A 90 -1.34 13.07 -10.49
CA PHE A 90 -1.41 12.51 -11.84
C PHE A 90 -2.45 11.38 -11.96
N ALA A 91 -2.63 10.58 -10.91
CA ALA A 91 -3.67 9.55 -10.85
C ALA A 91 -5.10 10.11 -10.77
N LEU A 92 -5.26 11.39 -10.39
CA LEU A 92 -6.53 12.10 -10.32
C LEU A 92 -7.58 11.39 -9.44
N GLN A 93 -7.21 11.05 -8.20
CA GLN A 93 -8.06 10.35 -7.23
C GLN A 93 -8.31 11.16 -5.94
N ASN A 94 -8.43 12.48 -6.07
CA ASN A 94 -8.38 13.46 -4.98
C ASN A 94 -6.99 13.59 -4.32
N SER A 95 -6.86 14.62 -3.48
CA SER A 95 -5.65 14.88 -2.70
C SER A 95 -5.33 13.71 -1.76
N ALA A 96 -4.06 13.56 -1.38
CA ALA A 96 -3.62 12.54 -0.44
C ALA A 96 -4.40 12.60 0.89
N LEU A 97 -4.68 13.81 1.40
CA LEU A 97 -5.46 13.99 2.63
C LEU A 97 -6.88 13.42 2.51
N HIS A 98 -7.58 13.76 1.43
CA HIS A 98 -8.96 13.32 1.21
C HIS A 98 -9.04 11.81 0.96
N TRP A 99 -8.17 11.28 0.08
CA TRP A 99 -8.11 9.86 -0.21
C TRP A 99 -7.80 9.05 1.06
N SER A 100 -6.81 9.47 1.85
CA SER A 100 -6.48 8.77 3.09
C SER A 100 -7.56 8.88 4.15
N SER A 101 -8.32 9.99 4.18
CA SER A 101 -9.49 10.11 5.05
C SER A 101 -10.55 9.09 4.68
N ASP A 102 -10.95 9.02 3.42
CA ASP A 102 -11.96 8.06 2.95
C ASP A 102 -11.52 6.62 3.21
N HIS A 103 -10.26 6.31 2.92
CA HIS A 103 -9.70 4.98 3.11
C HIS A 103 -9.65 4.56 4.59
N ARG A 104 -9.31 5.48 5.50
CA ARG A 104 -9.36 5.19 6.94
C ARG A 104 -10.79 4.99 7.44
N VAL A 105 -11.78 5.71 6.89
CA VAL A 105 -13.20 5.47 7.21
C VAL A 105 -13.64 4.10 6.70
N HIS A 106 -13.28 3.74 5.47
CA HIS A 106 -13.53 2.43 4.90
C HIS A 106 -12.99 1.32 5.81
N HIS A 107 -11.70 1.34 6.17
CA HIS A 107 -11.10 0.33 7.06
C HIS A 107 -11.75 0.24 8.44
N LYS A 108 -12.20 1.37 8.99
CA LYS A 108 -12.88 1.39 10.29
C LYS A 108 -14.29 0.80 10.22
N HIS A 109 -14.94 0.88 9.05
CA HIS A 109 -16.36 0.59 8.89
C HIS A 109 -16.67 -0.37 7.73
N VAL A 110 -15.71 -1.19 7.31
CA VAL A 110 -15.79 -2.07 6.14
C VAL A 110 -17.15 -2.76 6.04
N ASP A 111 -17.78 -2.66 4.88
CA ASP A 111 -19.09 -3.23 4.57
C ASP A 111 -20.28 -2.69 5.39
N ASN A 112 -20.11 -1.58 6.12
CA ASN A 112 -21.23 -0.86 6.72
C ASN A 112 -21.83 0.10 5.69
N ASN A 113 -23.02 -0.19 5.19
CA ASN A 113 -23.65 0.57 4.09
C ASN A 113 -23.86 2.07 4.38
N ASP A 114 -23.92 2.46 5.66
CA ASP A 114 -24.18 3.84 6.08
C ASP A 114 -22.89 4.61 6.40
N LYS A 115 -21.78 3.90 6.65
CA LYS A 115 -20.52 4.50 7.12
C LYS A 115 -19.33 4.27 6.20
N ASP A 116 -19.29 3.15 5.51
CA ASP A 116 -18.24 2.86 4.52
C ASP A 116 -18.55 3.60 3.21
N PRO A 117 -17.68 4.53 2.78
CA PRO A 117 -17.90 5.35 1.58
C PRO A 117 -18.23 4.52 0.34
N TYR A 118 -17.59 3.37 0.18
CA TYR A 118 -17.68 2.51 -0.99
C TYR A 118 -17.97 1.06 -0.62
N SER A 119 -18.85 0.87 0.38
CA SER A 119 -19.33 -0.46 0.84
C SER A 119 -19.66 -1.39 -0.33
N ALA A 120 -18.93 -2.51 -0.41
CA ALA A 120 -19.17 -3.55 -1.42
C ALA A 120 -20.56 -4.22 -1.25
N LYS A 121 -21.15 -4.18 -0.05
CA LYS A 121 -22.51 -4.68 0.21
C LYS A 121 -23.62 -3.88 -0.47
N ARG A 122 -23.31 -2.69 -1.01
CA ARG A 122 -24.24 -1.92 -1.86
C ARG A 122 -24.20 -2.33 -3.33
N GLY A 123 -23.38 -3.33 -3.68
CA GLY A 123 -23.26 -3.93 -4.99
C GLY A 123 -22.05 -3.44 -5.80
N PHE A 124 -21.68 -4.24 -6.79
CA PHE A 124 -20.47 -4.03 -7.61
C PHE A 124 -20.37 -2.62 -8.19
N TRP A 125 -21.43 -2.15 -8.86
CA TRP A 125 -21.40 -0.84 -9.52
C TRP A 125 -21.34 0.32 -8.54
N TYR A 126 -21.89 0.16 -7.34
CA TYR A 126 -21.78 1.17 -6.29
C TYR A 126 -20.32 1.32 -5.84
N SER A 127 -19.68 0.22 -5.44
CA SER A 127 -18.30 0.28 -4.92
C SER A 127 -17.25 0.54 -6.00
N HIS A 128 -17.53 0.17 -7.26
CA HIS A 128 -16.63 0.43 -8.38
C HIS A 128 -16.59 1.93 -8.76
N ILE A 129 -17.75 2.56 -9.02
CA ILE A 129 -17.77 3.96 -9.50
C ILE A 129 -18.97 4.77 -8.98
N GLY A 130 -20.07 4.09 -8.62
CA GLY A 130 -21.34 4.71 -8.24
C GLY A 130 -21.24 5.64 -7.02
N TRP A 131 -20.36 5.32 -6.07
CA TRP A 131 -20.13 6.12 -4.87
C TRP A 131 -19.57 7.52 -5.17
N MET A 132 -18.86 7.71 -6.30
CA MET A 132 -18.25 8.99 -6.69
C MET A 132 -19.15 9.88 -7.55
N ILE A 133 -20.20 9.34 -8.17
CA ILE A 133 -21.06 10.13 -9.09
C ILE A 133 -22.23 10.80 -8.38
N ARG A 134 -22.38 10.59 -7.07
CA ARG A 134 -23.46 11.15 -6.25
C ARG A 134 -22.94 11.61 -4.90
N ASN A 135 -23.55 12.65 -4.36
CA ASN A 135 -23.13 13.23 -3.08
C ASN A 135 -23.76 12.48 -1.89
N TYR A 136 -23.24 11.29 -1.58
CA TYR A 136 -23.78 10.43 -0.51
C TYR A 136 -23.52 10.96 0.91
N ASN A 137 -22.45 11.74 1.11
CA ASN A 137 -21.91 12.03 2.44
C ASN A 137 -21.43 13.50 2.54
N THR A 138 -22.36 14.45 2.69
CA THR A 138 -22.02 15.88 2.83
C THR A 138 -21.44 16.24 4.21
N SER A 139 -21.60 15.39 5.23
CA SER A 139 -21.21 15.67 6.63
C SER A 139 -19.95 14.94 7.11
N ILE A 140 -19.59 13.78 6.53
CA ILE A 140 -18.50 12.92 7.05
C ILE A 140 -17.11 13.48 6.76
N TYR A 141 -16.96 14.37 5.76
CA TYR A 141 -15.65 14.74 5.20
C TYR A 141 -15.21 16.18 5.46
N LYS A 142 -16.03 17.02 6.11
CA LYS A 142 -15.75 18.47 6.13
C LYS A 142 -14.42 18.83 6.79
N ASP A 143 -14.03 18.09 7.83
CA ASP A 143 -12.89 18.48 8.65
C ASP A 143 -11.75 17.45 8.71
N HIS A 144 -11.79 16.33 7.95
CA HIS A 144 -10.73 15.30 7.93
C HIS A 144 -10.17 14.95 9.33
N GLU A 145 -11.04 14.84 10.34
CA GLU A 145 -10.61 14.71 11.75
C GLU A 145 -9.89 13.37 12.04
N ASN A 146 -10.18 12.34 11.24
CA ASN A 146 -9.50 11.05 11.26
C ASN A 146 -8.07 11.10 10.69
N CYS A 147 -7.64 12.24 10.15
CA CYS A 147 -6.35 12.47 9.52
C CYS A 147 -5.54 13.62 10.16
N ARG A 148 -5.68 13.83 11.48
CA ARG A 148 -4.92 14.87 12.23
C ARG A 148 -3.41 14.79 12.04
N ASP A 149 -2.84 13.60 11.89
CA ASP A 149 -1.43 13.42 11.58
C ASP A 149 -1.04 13.92 10.19
N LEU A 150 -1.88 13.71 9.17
CA LEU A 150 -1.64 14.17 7.81
C LEU A 150 -1.78 15.69 7.69
N LYS A 151 -2.64 16.30 8.51
CA LYS A 151 -2.71 17.77 8.63
C LYS A 151 -1.42 18.41 9.13
N LYS A 152 -0.56 17.65 9.82
CA LYS A 152 0.76 18.10 10.28
C LYS A 152 1.87 17.84 9.26
N ASP A 153 1.59 17.05 8.20
CA ASP A 153 2.53 16.78 7.13
C ASP A 153 2.54 17.93 6.11
N LYS A 154 3.67 18.65 6.04
CA LYS A 154 3.84 19.79 5.14
C LYS A 154 3.66 19.43 3.67
N ILE A 155 4.09 18.23 3.24
CA ILE A 155 4.00 17.81 1.83
C ILE A 155 2.55 17.47 1.49
N VAL A 156 1.84 16.75 2.38
CA VAL A 156 0.43 16.44 2.18
C VAL A 156 -0.40 17.71 2.13
N MET A 157 -0.16 18.67 3.04
CA MET A 157 -0.91 19.92 3.06
C MET A 157 -0.57 20.85 1.89
N TRP A 158 0.68 20.88 1.45
CA TRP A 158 1.07 21.55 0.21
C TRP A 158 0.32 20.95 -0.99
N GLN A 159 0.32 19.62 -1.11
CA GLN A 159 -0.36 18.96 -2.20
C GLN A 159 -1.87 19.17 -2.15
N HIS A 160 -2.48 19.09 -0.97
CA HIS A 160 -3.91 19.34 -0.79
C HIS A 160 -4.30 20.77 -1.18
N LYS A 161 -3.52 21.77 -0.75
CA LYS A 161 -3.74 23.20 -1.08
C LYS A 161 -3.63 23.48 -2.58
N HIS A 162 -2.69 22.82 -3.26
CA HIS A 162 -2.40 23.05 -4.68
C HIS A 162 -2.94 21.93 -5.58
N TYR A 163 -3.83 21.07 -5.08
CA TYR A 163 -4.18 19.81 -5.72
C TYR A 163 -4.69 19.99 -7.15
N ILE A 164 -5.61 20.92 -7.37
CA ILE A 164 -6.18 21.16 -8.71
C ILE A 164 -5.10 21.60 -9.69
N LEU A 165 -4.23 22.53 -9.29
CA LEU A 165 -3.13 22.99 -10.12
C LEU A 165 -2.15 21.85 -10.44
N LEU A 166 -1.76 21.07 -9.43
CA LEU A 166 -0.87 19.92 -9.61
C LEU A 166 -1.50 18.86 -10.51
N ALA A 167 -2.79 18.58 -10.34
CA ALA A 167 -3.53 17.63 -11.16
C ALA A 167 -3.55 18.08 -12.63
N LEU A 168 -3.80 19.36 -12.90
CA LEU A 168 -3.76 19.92 -14.27
C LEU A 168 -2.36 19.86 -14.86
N ILE A 169 -1.33 20.28 -14.11
CA ILE A 169 0.07 20.23 -14.57
C ILE A 169 0.48 18.79 -14.88
N MET A 170 0.15 17.83 -14.01
CA MET A 170 0.55 16.44 -14.22
C MET A 170 -0.23 15.78 -15.37
N ASN A 171 -1.54 16.03 -15.49
CA ASN A 171 -2.37 15.37 -16.50
C ASN A 171 -2.30 16.01 -17.90
N PHE A 172 -1.95 17.29 -18.02
CA PHE A 172 -1.77 17.96 -19.31
C PHE A 172 -0.32 18.30 -19.60
N GLY A 173 0.42 18.82 -18.62
CA GLY A 173 1.81 19.22 -18.80
C GLY A 173 2.74 18.06 -19.15
N VAL A 174 2.60 16.90 -18.48
CA VAL A 174 3.44 15.72 -18.80
C VAL A 174 3.16 15.20 -20.21
N PRO A 175 1.90 14.90 -20.61
CA PRO A 175 1.64 14.46 -22.00
C PRO A 175 2.03 15.50 -23.05
N ILE A 176 1.79 16.80 -22.82
CA ILE A 176 2.17 17.84 -23.77
C ILE A 176 3.70 17.91 -23.91
N ALA A 177 4.44 17.89 -22.80
CA ALA A 177 5.90 17.92 -22.84
C ALA A 177 6.47 16.71 -23.60
N LEU A 178 5.94 15.51 -23.33
CA LEU A 178 6.33 14.30 -24.08
C LEU A 178 5.98 14.45 -25.57
N GLY A 179 4.79 14.95 -25.87
CA GLY A 179 4.36 15.21 -27.24
C GLY A 179 5.25 16.18 -28.00
N LEU A 180 5.74 17.23 -27.34
CA LEU A 180 6.69 18.16 -27.93
C LEU A 180 8.07 17.52 -28.16
N ILE A 181 8.51 16.63 -27.26
CA ILE A 181 9.79 15.91 -27.39
C ILE A 181 9.76 14.91 -28.54
N TYR A 182 8.65 14.18 -28.71
CA TYR A 182 8.51 13.11 -29.70
C TYR A 182 7.78 13.53 -30.99
N GLY A 183 7.32 14.78 -31.08
CA GLY A 183 6.66 15.33 -32.26
C GLY A 183 5.18 14.99 -32.41
N ASP A 184 4.55 14.37 -31.42
CA ASP A 184 3.12 14.02 -31.42
C ASP A 184 2.41 14.38 -30.10
N VAL A 185 1.91 15.61 -30.02
CA VAL A 185 1.17 16.11 -28.86
C VAL A 185 -0.20 15.47 -28.71
N ILE A 186 -0.89 15.19 -29.81
CA ILE A 186 -2.25 14.63 -29.75
C ILE A 186 -2.18 13.16 -29.32
N GLY A 187 -1.28 12.38 -29.92
CA GLY A 187 -1.09 10.98 -29.55
C GLY A 187 -0.69 10.81 -28.08
N MET A 188 0.23 11.65 -27.58
CA MET A 188 0.61 11.62 -26.15
C MET A 188 -0.53 12.04 -25.22
N LEU A 189 -1.34 13.04 -25.57
CA LEU A 189 -2.53 13.40 -24.80
C LEU A 189 -3.57 12.28 -24.77
N LEU A 190 -3.74 11.54 -25.86
CA LEU A 190 -4.66 10.40 -25.92
C LEU A 190 -4.14 9.21 -25.11
N ILE A 191 -2.87 8.83 -25.29
CA ILE A 191 -2.29 7.65 -24.66
C ILE A 191 -1.91 7.90 -23.20
N VAL A 192 -1.04 8.88 -22.93
CA VAL A 192 -0.53 9.18 -21.57
C VAL A 192 -1.52 10.03 -20.77
N GLY A 193 -2.32 10.85 -21.44
CA GLY A 193 -3.41 11.61 -20.81
C GLY A 193 -4.63 10.73 -20.54
N ALA A 194 -5.38 10.37 -21.58
CA ALA A 194 -6.70 9.73 -21.44
C ALA A 194 -6.67 8.22 -21.16
N VAL A 195 -6.00 7.40 -21.99
CA VAL A 195 -5.97 5.94 -21.84
C VAL A 195 -5.35 5.56 -20.49
N ARG A 196 -4.20 6.13 -20.16
CA ARG A 196 -3.56 5.94 -18.85
C ARG A 196 -4.49 6.31 -17.69
N LEU A 197 -5.21 7.44 -17.77
CA LEU A 197 -6.12 7.88 -16.72
C LEU A 197 -7.23 6.85 -16.46
N VAL A 198 -7.88 6.40 -17.53
CA VAL A 198 -8.94 5.40 -17.47
C VAL A 198 -8.43 4.09 -16.90
N LEU A 199 -7.26 3.62 -17.33
CA LEU A 199 -6.63 2.42 -16.78
C LEU A 199 -6.36 2.59 -15.28
N ASN A 200 -5.75 3.70 -14.84
CA ASN A 200 -5.45 3.95 -13.43
C ASN A 200 -6.71 3.98 -12.54
N HIS A 201 -7.79 4.60 -13.05
CA HIS A 201 -9.08 4.64 -12.35
C HIS A 201 -9.64 3.24 -12.19
N HIS A 202 -9.81 2.48 -13.28
CA HIS A 202 -10.41 1.14 -13.20
C HIS A 202 -9.56 0.15 -12.41
N THR A 203 -8.22 0.19 -12.49
CA THR A 203 -7.38 -0.67 -11.65
C THR A 203 -7.57 -0.38 -10.17
N THR A 204 -7.66 0.89 -9.78
CA THR A 204 -7.93 1.25 -8.39
C THR A 204 -9.35 0.85 -7.99
N PHE A 205 -10.34 1.09 -8.85
CA PHE A 205 -11.74 0.80 -8.55
C PHE A 205 -12.02 -0.70 -8.44
N PHE A 206 -11.24 -1.56 -9.09
CA PHE A 206 -11.33 -3.00 -8.89
C PHE A 206 -10.95 -3.45 -7.48
N ILE A 207 -10.16 -2.67 -6.73
CA ILE A 207 -9.87 -2.96 -5.33
C ILE A 207 -11.16 -2.84 -4.50
N ASN A 208 -11.92 -1.76 -4.70
CA ASN A 208 -13.18 -1.54 -3.99
C ASN A 208 -14.30 -2.50 -4.44
N SER A 209 -14.22 -3.04 -5.65
CA SER A 209 -15.26 -3.91 -6.22
C SER A 209 -14.84 -5.37 -6.31
N LEU A 210 -13.99 -5.75 -7.26
CA LEU A 210 -13.59 -7.15 -7.48
C LEU A 210 -12.87 -7.75 -6.26
N ALA A 211 -12.06 -7.00 -5.54
CA ALA A 211 -11.36 -7.53 -4.36
C ALA A 211 -12.30 -7.82 -3.17
N HIS A 212 -13.58 -7.46 -3.25
CA HIS A 212 -14.62 -7.83 -2.28
C HIS A 212 -15.56 -8.93 -2.79
N ILE A 213 -15.37 -9.40 -4.03
CA ILE A 213 -16.29 -10.36 -4.67
C ILE A 213 -15.53 -11.61 -5.13
N TRP A 214 -14.37 -11.46 -5.76
CA TRP A 214 -13.67 -12.54 -6.45
C TRP A 214 -12.33 -12.86 -5.80
N GLY A 215 -12.22 -14.03 -5.18
CA GLY A 215 -10.99 -14.52 -4.57
C GLY A 215 -11.25 -15.45 -3.39
N SER A 216 -10.28 -15.56 -2.49
CA SER A 216 -10.34 -16.41 -1.29
C SER A 216 -10.26 -15.57 -0.01
N GLN A 217 -10.64 -16.15 1.13
CA GLN A 217 -10.59 -15.48 2.45
C GLN A 217 -9.70 -16.26 3.43
N PRO A 218 -8.38 -16.38 3.18
CA PRO A 218 -7.52 -17.25 3.97
C PRO A 218 -7.37 -16.80 5.44
N PHE A 219 -7.51 -15.51 5.74
CA PHE A 219 -7.21 -14.96 7.08
C PHE A 219 -8.44 -14.54 7.88
N THR A 220 -9.51 -14.08 7.23
CA THR A 220 -10.75 -13.68 7.92
C THR A 220 -11.97 -13.70 6.99
N ASP A 221 -13.15 -13.92 7.55
CA ASP A 221 -14.44 -13.75 6.88
C ASP A 221 -15.35 -12.72 7.58
N LYS A 222 -14.77 -11.85 8.42
CA LYS A 222 -15.51 -10.77 9.12
C LYS A 222 -16.03 -9.68 8.18
N ASN A 223 -15.40 -9.52 7.03
CA ASN A 223 -15.80 -8.61 5.95
C ASN A 223 -15.69 -9.34 4.60
N THR A 224 -16.05 -8.67 3.51
CA THR A 224 -16.12 -9.25 2.17
C THR A 224 -14.77 -9.27 1.43
N ALA A 225 -13.70 -8.69 1.99
CA ALA A 225 -12.41 -8.59 1.33
C ALA A 225 -11.79 -9.97 1.03
N ARG A 226 -11.19 -10.12 -0.15
CA ARG A 226 -10.73 -11.37 -0.74
C ARG A 226 -9.32 -11.23 -1.31
N ASP A 227 -8.55 -12.30 -1.21
CA ASP A 227 -7.24 -12.44 -1.85
C ASP A 227 -7.37 -13.03 -3.24
N ASN A 228 -6.75 -12.37 -4.21
CA ASN A 228 -6.72 -12.78 -5.61
C ASN A 228 -5.40 -12.37 -6.29
N GLY A 229 -4.62 -13.36 -6.72
CA GLY A 229 -3.32 -13.15 -7.36
C GLY A 229 -3.42 -12.52 -8.77
N VAL A 230 -4.47 -12.82 -9.53
CA VAL A 230 -4.71 -12.19 -10.84
C VAL A 230 -5.02 -10.71 -10.65
N LEU A 231 -5.90 -10.42 -9.68
CA LEU A 231 -6.23 -9.04 -9.34
C LEU A 231 -4.99 -8.29 -8.84
N ALA A 232 -4.12 -8.94 -8.07
CA ALA A 232 -2.87 -8.32 -7.60
C ALA A 232 -1.96 -7.85 -8.74
N VAL A 233 -1.96 -8.53 -9.89
CA VAL A 233 -1.24 -8.05 -11.08
C VAL A 233 -1.84 -6.75 -11.62
N LEU A 234 -3.17 -6.72 -11.78
CA LEU A 234 -3.89 -5.54 -12.27
C LEU A 234 -3.78 -4.35 -11.31
N THR A 235 -3.71 -4.61 -10.00
CA THR A 235 -3.76 -3.59 -8.95
C THR A 235 -2.41 -3.36 -8.26
N PHE A 236 -1.29 -3.76 -8.87
CA PHE A 236 0.06 -3.50 -8.35
C PHE A 236 0.30 -4.01 -6.90
N GLY A 237 -0.28 -5.16 -6.59
CA GLY A 237 -0.13 -5.86 -5.32
C GLY A 237 -1.33 -5.72 -4.37
N GLU A 238 -2.31 -4.89 -4.69
CA GLU A 238 -3.46 -4.61 -3.82
C GLU A 238 -4.53 -5.72 -3.84
N GLY A 239 -4.39 -6.73 -4.70
CA GLY A 239 -5.32 -7.85 -4.81
C GLY A 239 -5.28 -8.85 -3.64
N TYR A 240 -4.28 -8.80 -2.77
CA TYR A 240 -4.27 -9.58 -1.51
C TYR A 240 -5.05 -8.83 -0.41
N HIS A 241 -6.33 -8.60 -0.69
CA HIS A 241 -7.15 -7.67 0.07
C HIS A 241 -7.67 -8.28 1.38
N ASN A 242 -7.86 -9.60 1.45
CA ASN A 242 -8.23 -10.25 2.70
C ASN A 242 -7.12 -10.11 3.75
N PHE A 243 -5.87 -10.36 3.36
CA PHE A 243 -4.70 -10.12 4.22
C PHE A 243 -4.64 -8.66 4.67
N HIS A 244 -4.75 -7.75 3.71
CA HIS A 244 -4.65 -6.32 3.97
C HIS A 244 -5.69 -5.85 5.00
N HIS A 245 -6.94 -6.29 4.89
CA HIS A 245 -8.01 -5.88 5.80
C HIS A 245 -7.86 -6.38 7.24
N ILE A 246 -7.22 -7.54 7.47
CA ILE A 246 -6.95 -8.01 8.84
C ILE A 246 -5.63 -7.45 9.41
N PHE A 247 -4.65 -7.17 8.55
CA PHE A 247 -3.28 -6.78 8.92
C PHE A 247 -2.86 -5.47 8.27
N GLU A 248 -3.74 -4.48 8.29
CA GLU A 248 -3.65 -3.21 7.55
C GLU A 248 -2.38 -2.38 7.81
N ASN A 249 -1.69 -2.64 8.93
CA ASN A 249 -0.44 -1.96 9.29
C ASN A 249 0.81 -2.62 8.69
N ASP A 250 0.73 -3.81 8.08
CA ASP A 250 1.86 -4.43 7.38
C ASP A 250 2.15 -3.65 6.09
N TYR A 251 3.42 -3.35 5.81
CA TYR A 251 3.77 -2.67 4.55
C TYR A 251 3.62 -3.57 3.32
N ARG A 252 3.34 -4.86 3.50
CA ARG A 252 3.12 -5.84 2.43
C ARG A 252 1.65 -6.20 2.38
N ASN A 253 1.12 -6.33 1.17
CA ASN A 253 -0.13 -7.06 0.95
C ASN A 253 0.19 -8.48 0.51
N GLY A 254 1.12 -8.64 -0.45
CA GLY A 254 1.66 -9.94 -0.82
C GLY A 254 2.75 -10.37 0.15
N ILE A 255 2.44 -11.16 1.17
CA ILE A 255 3.37 -11.58 2.22
C ILE A 255 4.47 -12.53 1.78
N TYR A 256 4.21 -13.38 0.78
CA TYR A 256 5.20 -14.34 0.27
C TYR A 256 6.12 -13.68 -0.76
N TRP A 257 7.36 -14.15 -0.87
CA TRP A 257 8.34 -13.52 -1.77
C TRP A 257 7.91 -13.58 -3.25
N TRP A 258 7.22 -14.66 -3.65
CA TRP A 258 6.74 -14.91 -5.01
C TRP A 258 5.40 -14.23 -5.33
N GLN A 259 4.65 -13.76 -4.32
CA GLN A 259 3.41 -13.03 -4.56
C GLN A 259 3.71 -11.70 -5.24
N TYR A 260 3.03 -11.37 -6.33
CA TYR A 260 3.27 -10.13 -7.05
C TYR A 260 2.79 -8.93 -6.24
N ASP A 261 3.72 -8.11 -5.77
CA ASP A 261 3.46 -6.89 -5.02
C ASP A 261 4.62 -5.93 -5.27
N PRO A 262 4.64 -5.21 -6.41
CA PRO A 262 5.72 -4.29 -6.75
C PRO A 262 5.91 -3.19 -5.70
N THR A 263 4.83 -2.81 -5.01
CA THR A 263 4.85 -1.86 -3.90
C THR A 263 5.75 -2.35 -2.75
N LYS A 264 5.67 -3.62 -2.35
CA LYS A 264 6.54 -4.15 -1.29
C LYS A 264 8.01 -4.15 -1.68
N TRP A 265 8.31 -4.44 -2.95
CA TRP A 265 9.67 -4.48 -3.46
C TRP A 265 10.24 -3.06 -3.57
N LEU A 266 9.44 -2.09 -4.01
CA LEU A 266 9.79 -0.68 -4.02
C LEU A 266 10.12 -0.17 -2.61
N ILE A 267 9.23 -0.40 -1.64
CA ILE A 267 9.44 0.00 -0.25
C ILE A 267 10.69 -0.64 0.33
N LYS A 268 10.90 -1.95 0.10
CA LYS A 268 12.06 -2.68 0.62
C LYS A 268 13.37 -2.20 -0.01
N SER A 269 13.39 -1.96 -1.33
CA SER A 269 14.57 -1.47 -2.04
C SER A 269 14.92 -0.05 -1.61
N ALA A 270 13.92 0.82 -1.45
CA ALA A 270 14.10 2.16 -0.90
C ALA A 270 14.67 2.14 0.53
N SER A 271 14.35 1.11 1.32
CA SER A 271 14.89 0.96 2.67
C SER A 271 16.38 0.62 2.66
N LEU A 272 16.83 -0.17 1.68
CA LEU A 272 18.25 -0.46 1.49
C LEU A 272 19.05 0.80 1.10
N MET A 273 18.40 1.77 0.45
CA MET A 273 18.98 3.07 0.11
C MET A 273 18.81 4.13 1.22
N GLY A 274 18.24 3.78 2.37
CA GLY A 274 17.98 4.72 3.46
C GLY A 274 16.83 5.71 3.21
N LEU A 275 16.05 5.53 2.14
CA LEU A 275 14.92 6.39 1.79
C LEU A 275 13.62 6.00 2.49
N THR A 276 13.53 4.78 3.02
CA THR A 276 12.41 4.34 3.86
C THR A 276 12.91 3.63 5.12
N SER A 277 12.18 3.77 6.21
CA SER A 277 12.53 3.22 7.52
C SER A 277 11.28 2.75 8.29
N LYS A 278 11.49 2.07 9.42
CA LYS A 278 10.43 1.56 10.31
C LYS A 278 9.32 0.77 9.59
N LEU A 279 9.71 -0.08 8.63
CA LEU A 279 8.81 -0.96 7.90
C LEU A 279 8.12 -1.92 8.88
N LYS A 280 6.82 -1.74 9.09
CA LYS A 280 6.01 -2.58 9.96
C LYS A 280 5.69 -3.91 9.28
N LYS A 281 6.02 -5.01 9.93
CA LYS A 281 5.65 -6.37 9.52
C LYS A 281 4.82 -7.03 10.61
N THR A 282 3.71 -7.65 10.23
CA THR A 282 2.93 -8.48 11.12
C THR A 282 3.76 -9.70 11.53
N PRO A 283 3.83 -10.05 12.83
CA PRO A 283 4.52 -11.25 13.29
C PRO A 283 3.97 -12.50 12.62
N GLN A 284 4.86 -13.37 12.15
CA GLN A 284 4.49 -14.58 11.40
C GLN A 284 3.52 -15.48 12.19
N ALA A 285 3.75 -15.65 13.50
CA ALA A 285 2.85 -16.37 14.41
C ALA A 285 1.39 -15.89 14.33
N ARG A 286 1.18 -14.57 14.19
CA ARG A 286 -0.16 -13.97 14.12
C ARG A 286 -0.83 -14.24 12.78
N ILE A 287 -0.05 -14.27 11.70
CA ILE A 287 -0.51 -14.60 10.35
C ILE A 287 -0.94 -16.07 10.30
N GLU A 288 -0.05 -16.98 10.70
CA GLU A 288 -0.29 -18.43 10.71
C GLU A 288 -1.47 -18.80 11.63
N LYS A 289 -1.59 -18.15 12.80
CA LYS A 289 -2.76 -18.32 13.67
C LYS A 289 -4.07 -17.96 12.97
N ALA A 290 -4.10 -16.86 12.21
CA ALA A 290 -5.31 -16.41 11.52
C ALA A 290 -5.69 -17.38 10.39
N GLU A 291 -4.71 -17.85 9.61
CA GLU A 291 -4.92 -18.87 8.58
C GLU A 291 -5.45 -20.18 9.18
N ALA A 292 -4.81 -20.68 10.25
CA ALA A 292 -5.21 -21.90 10.95
C ALA A 292 -6.63 -21.77 11.53
N ALA A 293 -6.98 -20.61 12.12
CA ALA A 293 -8.31 -20.38 12.66
C ALA A 293 -9.39 -20.37 11.57
N MET A 294 -9.11 -19.78 10.41
CA MET A 294 -10.01 -19.82 9.26
C MET A 294 -10.16 -21.22 8.67
N LEU A 295 -9.07 -22.00 8.62
CA LEU A 295 -9.10 -23.39 8.19
C LEU A 295 -9.94 -24.24 9.13
N LEU A 296 -9.76 -24.10 10.44
CA LEU A 296 -10.57 -24.76 11.47
C LEU A 296 -12.05 -24.45 11.26
N LYS A 297 -12.42 -23.15 11.19
CA LYS A 297 -13.80 -22.70 10.98
C LYS A 297 -14.43 -23.32 9.74
N ARG A 298 -13.73 -23.28 8.60
CA ARG A 298 -14.22 -23.86 7.34
C ARG A 298 -14.37 -25.37 7.40
N THR A 299 -13.44 -26.04 8.08
CA THR A 299 -13.47 -27.50 8.22
C THR A 299 -14.65 -27.91 9.09
N GLN A 300 -14.85 -27.22 10.22
CA GLN A 300 -16.02 -27.40 11.09
C GLN A 300 -17.34 -27.21 10.33
N GLN A 301 -17.44 -26.16 9.48
CA GLN A 301 -18.61 -25.95 8.63
C GLN A 301 -18.86 -27.09 7.63
N LYS A 302 -17.81 -27.63 7.01
CA LYS A 302 -17.94 -28.74 6.04
C LYS A 302 -18.40 -30.04 6.69
N ILE A 303 -18.01 -30.30 7.94
CA ILE A 303 -18.36 -31.54 8.64
C ILE A 303 -19.73 -31.48 9.34
N MET A 304 -20.42 -30.34 9.35
CA MET A 304 -21.71 -30.16 10.06
C MET A 304 -22.77 -31.21 9.70
N HIS A 305 -22.73 -31.75 8.48
CA HIS A 305 -23.70 -32.74 8.00
C HIS A 305 -23.31 -34.20 8.31
N ARG A 306 -22.15 -34.45 8.93
CA ARG A 306 -21.73 -35.81 9.27
C ARG A 306 -22.36 -36.28 10.58
N ALA A 307 -22.56 -37.59 10.73
CA ALA A 307 -23.07 -38.19 11.97
C ALA A 307 -22.08 -38.04 13.15
N ASP A 308 -20.78 -38.06 12.86
CA ASP A 308 -19.67 -37.95 13.81
C ASP A 308 -19.17 -36.49 14.00
N ASN A 309 -19.98 -35.48 13.62
CA ASN A 309 -19.54 -34.09 13.54
C ASN A 309 -19.02 -33.53 14.89
N ILE A 310 -19.65 -33.87 16.01
CA ILE A 310 -19.29 -33.35 17.34
C ILE A 310 -17.89 -33.86 17.72
N GLN A 311 -17.69 -35.18 17.61
CA GLN A 311 -16.41 -35.81 17.95
C GLN A 311 -15.26 -35.32 17.06
N ILE A 312 -15.51 -35.17 15.75
CA ILE A 312 -14.50 -34.62 14.84
C ILE A 312 -14.23 -33.15 15.17
N ALA A 313 -15.25 -32.34 15.47
CA ALA A 313 -15.09 -30.93 15.79
C ALA A 313 -14.26 -30.71 17.07
N GLU A 314 -14.49 -31.53 18.11
CA GLU A 314 -13.69 -31.53 19.34
C GLU A 314 -12.24 -31.90 19.07
N LYS A 315 -12.00 -32.94 18.27
CA LYS A 315 -10.65 -33.34 17.87
C LYS A 315 -9.93 -32.23 17.10
N LEU A 316 -10.61 -31.61 16.13
CA LEU A 316 -10.06 -30.50 15.36
C LEU A 316 -9.73 -29.29 16.24
N GLN A 317 -10.58 -28.99 17.23
CA GLN A 317 -10.33 -27.92 18.19
C GLN A 317 -9.10 -28.22 19.05
N ALA A 318 -8.98 -29.44 19.58
CA ALA A 318 -7.82 -29.86 20.38
C ALA A 318 -6.49 -29.80 19.58
N GLU A 319 -6.50 -30.26 18.33
CA GLU A 319 -5.34 -30.16 17.43
C GLU A 319 -4.97 -28.70 17.13
N PHE A 320 -5.97 -27.83 16.93
CA PHE A 320 -5.74 -26.40 16.74
C PHE A 320 -5.14 -25.75 17.99
N ASP A 321 -5.65 -26.06 19.18
CA ASP A 321 -5.15 -25.51 20.44
C ASP A 321 -3.69 -25.96 20.69
N SER A 322 -3.38 -27.22 20.41
CA SER A 322 -2.01 -27.77 20.44
C SER A 322 -1.09 -27.07 19.44
N LEU A 323 -1.54 -26.88 18.19
CA LEU A 323 -0.81 -26.14 17.16
C LEU A 323 -0.50 -24.72 17.62
N VAL A 324 -1.50 -24.01 18.17
CA VAL A 324 -1.31 -22.63 18.66
C VAL A 324 -0.32 -22.57 19.81
N SER A 325 -0.36 -23.52 20.74
CA SER A 325 0.61 -23.60 21.84
C SER A 325 2.03 -23.81 21.31
N ASN A 326 2.25 -24.85 20.51
CA ASN A 326 3.56 -25.18 19.94
C ASN A 326 4.11 -24.05 19.06
N MET A 327 3.24 -23.36 18.32
CA MET A 327 3.61 -22.21 17.52
C MET A 327 4.10 -21.05 18.40
N ASN A 328 3.42 -20.75 19.52
CA ASN A 328 3.86 -19.69 20.44
C ASN A 328 5.24 -20.01 21.01
N ASP A 329 5.47 -21.25 21.42
CA ASP A 329 6.77 -21.70 21.96
C ASP A 329 7.86 -21.61 20.90
N TYR A 330 7.61 -22.13 19.70
CA TYR A 330 8.55 -22.05 18.58
C TYR A 330 8.94 -20.60 18.26
N TYR A 331 7.98 -19.68 18.15
CA TYR A 331 8.27 -18.28 17.84
C TYR A 331 8.93 -17.54 19.01
N ALA A 332 8.63 -17.91 20.25
CA ALA A 332 9.32 -17.38 21.43
C ALA A 332 10.80 -17.79 21.43
N VAL A 333 11.11 -19.08 21.25
CA VAL A 333 12.48 -19.59 21.15
C VAL A 333 13.20 -19.01 19.93
N LYS A 334 12.54 -18.92 18.78
CA LYS A 334 13.11 -18.31 17.58
C LYS A 334 13.48 -16.84 17.79
N LYS A 335 12.66 -16.08 18.52
CA LYS A 335 12.96 -14.69 18.88
C LYS A 335 14.22 -14.62 19.75
N GLN A 336 14.29 -15.45 20.80
CA GLN A 336 15.48 -15.53 21.65
C GLN A 336 16.75 -15.90 20.86
N LEU A 337 16.64 -16.84 19.91
CA LEU A 337 17.74 -17.23 19.04
C LEU A 337 18.23 -16.06 18.15
N LEU A 338 17.30 -15.26 17.61
CA LEU A 338 17.66 -14.09 16.81
C LEU A 338 18.32 -12.99 17.65
N GLU A 339 17.83 -12.76 18.87
CA GLU A 339 18.42 -11.81 19.83
C GLU A 339 19.84 -12.26 20.22
N SER A 340 20.03 -13.54 20.53
CA SER A 340 21.35 -14.13 20.83
C SER A 340 22.35 -13.98 19.68
N LYS A 341 21.92 -14.25 18.44
CA LYS A 341 22.76 -14.03 17.24
C LYS A 341 23.15 -12.57 17.05
N ARG A 342 22.21 -11.64 17.31
CA ARG A 342 22.50 -10.20 17.22
C ARG A 342 23.57 -9.81 18.24
N ASP A 343 23.44 -10.28 19.47
CA ASP A 343 24.38 -9.95 20.55
C ASP A 343 25.77 -10.58 20.31
N ASP A 344 25.85 -11.76 19.69
CA ASP A 344 27.11 -12.36 19.22
C ASP A 344 27.82 -11.50 18.17
N VAL A 345 27.08 -10.94 17.20
CA VAL A 345 27.63 -10.02 16.20
C VAL A 345 28.19 -8.74 16.85
N VAL A 346 27.46 -8.18 17.83
CA VAL A 346 27.93 -7.01 18.58
C VAL A 346 29.21 -7.32 19.34
N LYS A 347 29.27 -8.46 20.06
CA LYS A 347 30.49 -8.90 20.76
C LYS A 347 31.67 -9.09 19.82
N LYS A 348 31.46 -9.71 18.65
CA LYS A 348 32.52 -9.87 17.63
C LYS A 348 33.02 -8.54 17.09
N TYR A 349 32.13 -7.58 16.89
CA TYR A 349 32.48 -6.22 16.49
C TYR A 349 33.29 -5.50 17.57
N GLU A 350 32.83 -5.51 18.82
CA GLU A 350 33.53 -4.91 19.97
C GLU A 350 34.93 -5.52 20.16
N HIS A 351 35.06 -6.84 20.05
CA HIS A 351 36.34 -7.54 20.11
C HIS A 351 37.29 -7.10 18.99
N SER A 352 36.77 -6.96 17.76
CA SER A 352 37.56 -6.50 16.61
C SER A 352 38.05 -5.07 16.81
N LEU A 353 37.20 -4.18 17.32
CA LEU A 353 37.54 -2.79 17.63
C LEU A 353 38.62 -2.72 18.74
N LEU A 354 38.48 -3.54 19.78
CA LEU A 354 39.45 -3.62 20.88
C LEU A 354 40.82 -4.09 20.37
N LYS A 355 40.85 -5.07 19.46
CA LYS A 355 42.08 -5.58 18.85
C LYS A 355 42.82 -4.50 18.05
N VAL A 356 42.09 -3.73 17.23
CA VAL A 356 42.66 -2.60 16.48
C VAL A 356 43.21 -1.54 17.43
N ARG A 357 42.45 -1.18 18.47
CA ARG A 357 42.89 -0.20 19.48
C ARG A 357 44.13 -0.66 20.25
N TYR A 358 44.19 -1.93 20.63
CA TYR A 358 45.37 -2.53 21.28
C TYR A 358 46.60 -2.44 20.38
N GLN A 359 46.49 -2.80 19.11
CA GLN A 359 47.60 -2.71 18.15
C GLN A 359 48.11 -1.27 18.00
N GLN A 360 47.21 -0.29 17.87
CA GLN A 360 47.58 1.12 17.78
C GLN A 360 48.32 1.61 19.05
N ILE A 361 47.78 1.30 20.23
CA ILE A 361 48.39 1.70 21.50
C ILE A 361 49.76 1.02 21.67
N LYS A 362 49.88 -0.26 21.32
CA LYS A 362 51.14 -1.00 21.36
C LYS A 362 52.20 -0.35 20.46
N MET A 363 51.85 0.00 19.22
CA MET A 363 52.77 0.68 18.30
C MET A 363 53.24 2.03 18.85
N ASN A 364 52.31 2.84 19.36
CA ASN A 364 52.64 4.13 19.97
C ASN A 364 53.56 3.96 21.18
N PHE A 365 53.30 2.94 22.02
CA PHE A 365 54.12 2.65 23.20
C PHE A 365 55.54 2.21 22.82
N GLU A 366 55.69 1.29 21.86
CA GLU A 366 57.01 0.87 21.38
C GLU A 366 57.78 2.04 20.74
N GLN A 367 57.11 2.91 19.99
CA GLN A 367 57.74 4.13 19.46
C GLN A 367 58.20 5.06 20.59
N GLN A 368 57.36 5.26 21.62
CA GLN A 368 57.71 6.09 22.76
C GLN A 368 58.89 5.51 23.55
N LYS A 369 58.98 4.17 23.71
CA LYS A 369 60.14 3.52 24.33
C LYS A 369 61.43 3.77 23.56
N LYS A 370 61.39 3.69 22.23
CA LYS A 370 62.55 4.01 21.38
C LYS A 370 62.95 5.47 21.53
N ASN A 371 61.99 6.38 21.45
CA ASN A 371 62.24 7.81 21.63
C ASN A 371 62.86 8.10 23.00
N TRP A 372 62.33 7.49 24.06
CA TRP A 372 62.88 7.61 25.41
C TRP A 372 64.33 7.11 25.50
N ALA A 373 64.62 5.92 24.95
CA ALA A 373 65.98 5.37 24.97
C ALA A 373 66.98 6.28 24.26
N MET A 374 66.63 6.80 23.08
CA MET A 374 67.47 7.76 22.34
C MET A 374 67.69 9.06 23.13
N THR A 375 66.63 9.59 23.77
CA THR A 375 66.77 10.78 24.62
C THR A 375 67.70 10.52 25.79
N VAL A 376 67.56 9.39 26.50
CA VAL A 376 68.44 9.06 27.64
C VAL A 376 69.89 8.94 27.17
N GLU A 377 70.16 8.24 26.07
CA GLU A 377 71.51 8.07 25.52
C GLU A 377 72.14 9.41 25.07
N GLN A 378 71.32 10.41 24.75
CA GLN A 378 71.79 11.75 24.41
C GLN A 378 72.24 12.57 25.63
N TYR A 379 71.73 12.26 26.83
CA TYR A 379 71.95 13.05 28.06
C TYR A 379 72.61 12.28 29.22
N ALA A 380 72.85 10.97 29.06
CA ALA A 380 73.59 10.12 29.99
C ALA A 380 75.02 9.92 29.48
#